data_AF-A0A075GWD2-F1
#
_entry.id   AF-A0A075GWD2-F1
#
_cell.length_a   1.000
_cell.length_b   1.000
_cell.length_c   1.000
_cell.angle_alpha   90.00
_cell.angle_beta   90.00
_cell.angle_gamma   90.00
#
_symmetry.space_group_name_H-M   'P 1'
#
loop_
_entity.id
_entity.type
_entity.pdbx_description
1 polymer ?
#
loop_
_entity_poly.entity_id
_entity_poly.type
_entity_poly.pdbx_seq_one_letter_code
_entity_poly.pdbx_strand_id
1 'polypeptide(L)'
;MTTWSDNKQPYEAPSTIDEWLIKRGISINYSAVFTWNEEQVRSDYEDLFNEIEAYNERIDELASKFQTLHQSRLEYMEVHDINNWHTLDPIRDAKHLTQKASFSDDIVACNTEGNKLKKERGDKGRVLPLLAGIIDGSYSDFSSIINDERIVHGLMSSNSRDPMWDYIGPLHNIRWGMYPKLD
;
A
#
# COMPACT_ATOMS: atom_id res chain seq x y z
N MET A 1 -0.04 4.30 27.56
CA MET A 1 -1.37 4.84 27.88
C MET A 1 -2.20 4.67 26.63
N THR A 2 -3.01 3.61 26.55
CA THR A 2 -3.96 3.40 25.45
C THR A 2 -5.10 4.39 25.63
N THR A 3 -5.23 5.34 24.71
CA THR A 3 -6.33 6.31 24.72
C THR A 3 -7.60 5.58 24.27
N TRP A 4 -8.40 5.14 25.23
CA TRP A 4 -9.77 4.70 25.01
C TRP A 4 -10.61 5.94 24.67
N SER A 5 -11.15 6.00 23.46
CA SER A 5 -12.12 7.05 23.10
C SER A 5 -13.52 6.53 23.42
N ASP A 6 -14.13 7.00 24.51
CA ASP A 6 -15.47 6.62 24.96
C ASP A 6 -16.63 7.06 24.04
N ASN A 7 -16.34 7.66 22.88
CA ASN A 7 -17.33 8.17 21.91
C ASN A 7 -17.38 7.37 20.61
N LYS A 8 -17.23 6.04 20.65
CA LYS A 8 -17.37 5.22 19.44
C LYS A 8 -18.81 4.74 19.29
N GLN A 9 -19.41 5.08 18.16
CA GLN A 9 -20.67 4.47 17.72
C GLN A 9 -20.53 2.93 17.76
N PRO A 10 -21.62 2.19 18.06
CA PRO A 10 -21.59 0.73 18.01
C PRO A 10 -21.05 0.25 16.66
N TYR A 11 -20.28 -0.83 16.67
CA TYR A 11 -19.83 -1.46 15.43
C TYR A 11 -21.04 -1.97 14.64
N GLU A 12 -21.20 -1.48 13.41
CA GLU A 12 -22.22 -1.95 12.47
C GLU A 12 -21.61 -2.99 11.53
N ALA A 13 -21.90 -4.27 11.80
CA ALA A 13 -21.42 -5.38 10.99
C ALA A 13 -22.06 -5.37 9.58
N PRO A 14 -21.28 -5.56 8.50
CA PRO A 14 -21.84 -5.84 7.18
C PRO A 14 -22.70 -7.11 7.20
N SER A 15 -23.75 -7.12 6.39
CA SER A 15 -24.73 -8.21 6.36
C SER A 15 -24.23 -9.43 5.59
N THR A 16 -23.32 -9.23 4.64
CA THR A 16 -22.77 -10.26 3.77
C THR A 16 -21.28 -10.06 3.52
N ILE A 17 -20.60 -11.14 3.10
CA ILE A 17 -19.20 -11.06 2.66
C ILE A 17 -19.04 -10.10 1.48
N ASP A 18 -19.98 -10.07 0.54
CA ASP A 18 -19.93 -9.15 -0.61
C ASP A 18 -19.92 -7.69 -0.16
N GLU A 19 -20.81 -7.33 0.78
CA GLU A 19 -20.86 -5.99 1.33
C GLU A 19 -19.55 -5.63 2.04
N TRP A 20 -18.98 -6.59 2.76
CA TRP A 20 -17.69 -6.44 3.43
C TRP A 20 -16.53 -6.25 2.44
N LEU A 21 -16.45 -7.06 1.38
CA LEU A 21 -15.42 -6.96 0.33
C LEU A 21 -15.49 -5.61 -0.37
N ILE A 22 -16.69 -5.14 -0.72
CA ILE A 22 -16.91 -3.82 -1.33
C ILE A 22 -16.43 -2.70 -0.41
N LYS A 23 -16.79 -2.74 0.89
CA LYS A 23 -16.34 -1.76 1.89
C LYS A 23 -14.82 -1.74 2.04
N ARG A 24 -14.16 -2.90 1.92
CA ARG A 24 -12.70 -3.05 1.97
C ARG A 24 -12.01 -2.72 0.63
N GLY A 25 -12.76 -2.52 -0.44
CA GLY A 25 -12.21 -2.34 -1.78
C GLY A 25 -11.46 -3.59 -2.28
N ILE A 26 -11.91 -4.76 -1.86
CA ILE A 26 -11.45 -6.07 -2.33
C ILE A 26 -12.41 -6.55 -3.43
N SER A 27 -11.88 -7.29 -4.41
CA SER A 27 -12.69 -7.87 -5.49
C SER A 27 -13.76 -8.82 -4.94
N ILE A 28 -14.98 -8.75 -5.49
CA ILE A 28 -16.06 -9.71 -5.21
C ILE A 28 -15.74 -11.14 -5.67
N ASN A 29 -14.65 -11.34 -6.42
CA ASN A 29 -14.20 -12.70 -6.76
C ASN A 29 -13.82 -13.52 -5.51
N TYR A 30 -13.56 -12.86 -4.38
CA TYR A 30 -13.26 -13.49 -3.09
C TYR A 30 -14.52 -13.81 -2.26
N SER A 31 -15.73 -13.60 -2.78
CA SER A 31 -16.98 -13.88 -2.04
C SER A 31 -17.12 -15.35 -1.61
N ALA A 32 -16.51 -16.26 -2.35
CA ALA A 32 -16.51 -17.70 -2.06
C ALA A 32 -15.18 -18.18 -1.44
N VAL A 33 -14.32 -17.29 -0.95
CA VAL A 33 -12.96 -17.66 -0.50
C VAL A 33 -12.96 -18.74 0.59
N PHE A 34 -13.98 -18.77 1.46
CA PHE A 34 -14.12 -19.79 2.50
C PHE A 34 -14.55 -21.17 2.00
N THR A 35 -14.97 -21.28 0.74
CA THR A 35 -15.28 -22.57 0.11
C THR A 35 -14.12 -23.09 -0.75
N TRP A 36 -13.04 -22.32 -0.87
CA TRP A 36 -11.85 -22.75 -1.59
C TRP A 36 -11.09 -23.80 -0.79
N ASN A 37 -10.39 -24.69 -1.50
CA ASN A 37 -9.49 -25.61 -0.83
C ASN A 37 -8.19 -24.88 -0.43
N GLU A 38 -7.45 -25.43 0.53
CA GLU A 38 -6.23 -24.79 1.06
C GLU A 38 -5.18 -24.53 -0.03
N GLU A 39 -5.01 -25.47 -0.98
CA GLU A 39 -4.07 -25.31 -2.09
C GLU A 39 -4.40 -24.09 -2.97
N GLN A 40 -5.68 -23.86 -3.25
CA GLN A 40 -6.13 -22.70 -4.01
C GLN A 40 -5.88 -21.40 -3.25
N VAL A 41 -6.18 -21.35 -1.94
CA VAL A 41 -5.92 -20.16 -1.12
C VAL A 41 -4.42 -19.85 -1.06
N ARG A 42 -3.58 -20.88 -0.89
CA ARG A 42 -2.12 -20.72 -0.88
C ARG A 42 -1.56 -20.26 -2.22
N SER A 43 -2.00 -20.88 -3.33
CA SER A 43 -1.57 -20.47 -4.67
C SER A 43 -1.91 -19.02 -4.95
N ASP A 44 -3.14 -18.59 -4.66
CA ASP A 44 -3.57 -17.20 -4.90
C ASP A 44 -2.81 -16.22 -4.00
N TYR A 45 -2.52 -16.62 -2.75
CA TYR A 45 -1.67 -15.84 -1.84
C TYR A 45 -0.26 -15.65 -2.40
N GLU A 46 0.39 -16.73 -2.83
CA GLU A 46 1.75 -16.69 -3.37
C GLU A 46 1.84 -15.85 -4.65
N ASP A 47 0.87 -16.02 -5.56
CA ASP A 47 0.81 -15.24 -6.80
C ASP A 47 0.66 -13.75 -6.51
N LEU A 48 -0.25 -13.37 -5.60
CA LEU A 48 -0.43 -11.98 -5.17
C LEU A 48 0.80 -11.44 -4.45
N PHE A 49 1.43 -12.24 -3.59
CA PHE A 49 2.64 -11.85 -2.87
C PHE A 49 3.78 -11.54 -3.84
N ASN A 50 4.04 -12.45 -4.79
CA ASN A 50 5.07 -12.24 -5.82
C ASN A 50 4.77 -11.02 -6.69
N GLU A 51 3.51 -10.78 -7.03
CA GLU A 51 3.11 -9.60 -7.78
C GLU A 51 3.38 -8.31 -6.99
N ILE A 52 3.08 -8.31 -5.68
CA ILE A 52 3.32 -7.16 -4.79
C ILE A 52 4.82 -6.88 -4.61
N GLU A 53 5.64 -7.92 -4.53
CA GLU A 53 7.10 -7.77 -4.50
C GLU A 53 7.61 -7.15 -5.81
N ALA A 54 7.12 -7.61 -6.97
CA ALA A 54 7.46 -6.99 -8.25
C ALA A 54 7.02 -5.51 -8.33
N TYR A 55 5.89 -5.15 -7.71
CA TYR A 55 5.49 -3.74 -7.57
C TYR A 55 6.45 -2.96 -6.67
N ASN A 56 6.89 -3.52 -5.54
CA ASN A 56 7.83 -2.88 -4.64
C ASN A 56 9.17 -2.61 -5.35
N GLU A 57 9.72 -3.60 -6.06
CA GLU A 57 10.94 -3.45 -6.85
C GLU A 57 10.83 -2.30 -7.85
N ARG A 58 9.75 -2.25 -8.65
CA ARG A 58 9.53 -1.17 -9.63
C ARG A 58 9.36 0.20 -8.98
N ILE A 59 8.71 0.27 -7.82
CA ILE A 59 8.57 1.52 -7.06
C ILE A 59 9.94 2.02 -6.59
N ASP A 60 10.81 1.11 -6.14
CA ASP A 60 12.17 1.43 -5.69
C ASP A 60 13.08 1.85 -6.86
N GLU A 61 12.95 1.20 -8.01
CA GLU A 61 13.61 1.61 -9.25
C GLU A 61 13.20 3.03 -9.65
N LEU A 62 11.90 3.35 -9.62
CA LEU A 62 11.41 4.70 -9.91
C LEU A 62 11.87 5.72 -8.87
N ALA A 63 11.92 5.35 -7.59
CA ALA A 63 12.46 6.22 -6.56
C ALA A 63 13.95 6.55 -6.81
N SER A 64 14.73 5.55 -7.20
CA SER A 64 16.14 5.71 -7.57
C SER A 64 16.31 6.55 -8.83
N LYS A 65 15.46 6.36 -9.84
CA LYS A 65 15.41 7.18 -11.05
C LYS A 65 15.08 8.63 -10.74
N PHE A 66 14.10 8.87 -9.88
CA PHE A 66 13.75 10.23 -9.44
C PHE A 66 14.93 10.92 -8.73
N GLN A 67 15.62 10.21 -7.83
CA GLN A 67 16.81 10.75 -7.17
C GLN A 67 17.93 11.08 -8.16
N THR A 68 18.15 10.20 -9.14
CA THR A 68 19.14 10.43 -10.21
C THR A 68 18.78 11.66 -11.04
N LEU A 69 17.51 11.79 -11.47
CA LEU A 69 17.03 12.96 -12.21
C LEU A 69 17.16 14.25 -11.41
N HIS A 70 16.85 14.19 -10.11
CA HIS A 70 17.01 15.33 -9.21
C HIS A 70 18.47 15.77 -9.13
N GLN A 71 19.38 14.81 -8.97
CA GLN A 71 20.82 15.06 -8.90
C GLN A 71 21.36 15.62 -10.23
N SER A 72 21.01 15.03 -11.38
CA SER A 72 21.40 15.55 -12.70
C SER A 72 20.89 16.96 -12.95
N ARG A 73 19.71 17.31 -12.43
CA ARG A 73 19.17 18.67 -12.49
C ARG A 73 20.03 19.64 -11.67
N LEU A 74 20.48 19.26 -10.48
CA LEU A 74 21.37 20.08 -9.64
C LEU A 74 22.75 20.24 -10.29
N GLU A 75 23.33 19.17 -10.81
CA GLU A 75 24.62 19.19 -11.50
C GLU A 75 24.57 20.09 -12.74
N TYR A 76 23.49 20.01 -13.51
CA TYR A 76 23.30 20.92 -14.64
C TYR A 76 23.25 22.38 -14.22
N MET A 77 22.57 22.69 -13.10
CA MET A 77 22.52 24.04 -12.57
C MET A 77 23.92 24.54 -12.16
N GLU A 78 24.70 23.69 -11.49
CA GLU A 78 26.07 23.99 -11.07
C GLU A 78 27.00 24.24 -12.25
N VAL A 79 27.02 23.33 -13.24
CA VAL A 79 27.88 23.43 -14.44
C VAL A 79 27.60 24.68 -15.27
N HIS A 80 26.39 25.23 -15.18
CA HIS A 80 25.95 26.39 -15.95
C HIS A 80 25.77 27.66 -15.10
N ASP A 81 26.26 27.68 -13.87
CA ASP A 81 26.16 28.83 -12.94
C ASP A 81 24.71 29.33 -12.73
N ILE A 82 23.73 28.42 -12.80
CA ILE A 82 22.31 28.72 -12.63
C ILE A 82 21.95 28.59 -11.16
N ASN A 83 21.92 29.71 -10.45
CA ASN A 83 21.47 29.72 -9.05
C ASN A 83 19.97 29.44 -8.90
N ASN A 84 19.15 29.92 -9.85
CA ASN A 84 17.71 29.72 -9.82
C ASN A 84 17.11 29.75 -11.23
N TRP A 85 16.31 28.74 -11.55
CA TRP A 85 15.60 28.65 -12.82
C TRP A 85 14.64 29.80 -13.11
N HIS A 86 14.19 30.54 -12.10
CA HIS A 86 13.28 31.67 -12.26
C HIS A 86 13.96 32.95 -12.73
N THR A 87 15.29 33.05 -12.63
CA THR A 87 16.05 34.25 -13.02
C THR A 87 16.56 34.20 -14.46
N LEU A 88 16.31 33.10 -15.17
CA LEU A 88 16.73 32.91 -16.55
C LEU A 88 15.93 33.80 -17.51
N ASP A 89 16.63 34.41 -18.46
CA ASP A 89 16.04 35.22 -19.52
C ASP A 89 15.46 34.33 -20.63
N PRO A 90 14.18 34.47 -21.00
CA PRO A 90 13.54 33.63 -22.00
C PRO A 90 14.20 33.61 -23.38
N ILE A 91 14.92 34.67 -23.74
CA ILE A 91 15.55 34.82 -25.06
C ILE A 91 17.00 34.34 -25.01
N ARG A 92 17.77 34.77 -24.00
CA ARG A 92 19.20 34.44 -23.88
C ARG A 92 19.45 33.04 -23.35
N ASP A 93 18.58 32.54 -22.48
CA ASP A 93 18.74 31.26 -21.78
C ASP A 93 17.80 30.18 -22.32
N ALA A 94 17.32 30.32 -23.56
CA ALA A 94 16.34 29.43 -24.18
C ALA A 94 16.74 27.94 -24.07
N LYS A 95 18.03 27.61 -24.26
CA LYS A 95 18.55 26.24 -24.13
C LYS A 95 18.38 25.68 -22.71
N HIS A 96 18.66 26.49 -21.70
CA HIS A 96 18.53 26.10 -20.29
C HIS A 96 17.06 25.92 -19.91
N LEU A 97 16.17 26.76 -20.44
CA LEU A 97 14.73 26.61 -20.24
C LEU A 97 14.17 25.35 -20.91
N THR A 98 14.66 24.97 -22.09
CA THR A 98 14.33 23.68 -22.70
C THR A 98 14.79 22.52 -21.81
N GLN A 99 16.01 22.58 -21.27
CA GLN A 99 16.51 21.54 -20.38
C GLN A 99 15.71 21.46 -19.08
N LYS A 100 15.34 22.61 -18.49
CA LYS A 100 14.45 22.69 -17.32
C LYS A 100 13.12 22.00 -17.58
N ALA A 101 12.51 22.25 -18.75
CA ALA A 101 11.27 21.61 -19.15
C ALA A 101 11.44 20.09 -19.23
N SER A 102 12.51 19.61 -19.89
CA SER A 102 12.82 18.17 -19.96
C SER A 102 12.92 17.53 -18.58
N PHE A 103 13.70 18.13 -17.65
CA PHE A 103 13.79 17.60 -16.28
C PHE A 103 12.44 17.58 -15.57
N SER A 104 11.63 18.62 -15.77
CA SER A 104 10.30 18.70 -15.16
C SER A 104 9.38 17.60 -15.71
N ASP A 105 9.39 17.38 -17.01
CA ASP A 105 8.56 16.37 -17.68
C ASP A 105 8.96 14.97 -17.22
N ASP A 106 10.26 14.67 -17.16
CA ASP A 106 10.77 13.37 -16.67
C ASP A 106 10.41 13.13 -15.20
N ILE A 107 10.51 14.15 -14.36
CA ILE A 107 10.12 14.10 -12.95
C ILE A 107 8.60 13.85 -12.81
N VAL A 108 7.79 14.56 -13.58
CA VAL A 108 6.32 14.38 -13.57
C VAL A 108 5.95 12.98 -14.04
N ALA A 109 6.57 12.47 -15.10
CA ALA A 109 6.36 11.11 -15.58
C ALA A 109 6.71 10.08 -14.50
N CYS A 110 7.88 10.20 -13.88
CA CYS A 110 8.34 9.31 -12.81
C CYS A 110 7.38 9.28 -11.61
N ASN A 111 6.93 10.46 -11.17
CA ASN A 111 5.97 10.56 -10.07
C ASN A 111 4.60 10.00 -10.42
N THR A 112 4.14 10.22 -11.65
CA THR A 112 2.84 9.75 -12.13
C THR A 112 2.82 8.23 -12.17
N GLU A 113 3.87 7.62 -12.73
CA GLU A 113 4.02 6.17 -12.77
C GLU A 113 4.17 5.59 -11.36
N GLY A 114 5.02 6.17 -10.50
CA GLY A 114 5.20 5.72 -9.13
C GLY A 114 3.91 5.77 -8.30
N ASN A 115 3.10 6.81 -8.46
CA ASN A 115 1.80 6.92 -7.80
C ASN A 115 0.80 5.89 -8.32
N LYS A 116 0.81 5.62 -9.63
CA LYS A 116 -0.01 4.57 -10.24
C LYS A 116 0.35 3.20 -9.66
N LEU A 117 1.63 2.84 -9.64
CA LEU A 117 2.09 1.56 -9.08
C LEU A 117 1.77 1.43 -7.60
N LYS A 118 1.96 2.48 -6.80
CA LYS A 118 1.58 2.49 -5.37
C LYS A 118 0.10 2.26 -5.16
N LYS A 119 -0.75 2.83 -6.03
CA LYS A 119 -2.20 2.59 -5.99
C LYS A 119 -2.54 1.15 -6.34
N GLU A 120 -2.00 0.63 -7.45
CA GLU A 120 -2.24 -0.76 -7.89
C GLU A 120 -1.78 -1.77 -6.84
N ARG A 121 -0.56 -1.58 -6.30
CA ARG A 121 -0.05 -2.36 -5.17
C ARG A 121 -0.97 -2.28 -3.96
N GLY A 122 -1.45 -1.07 -3.64
CA GLY A 122 -2.35 -0.84 -2.51
C GLY A 122 -3.73 -1.46 -2.69
N ASP A 123 -4.25 -1.55 -3.92
CA ASP A 123 -5.52 -2.19 -4.22
C ASP A 123 -5.39 -3.72 -4.17
N LYS A 124 -4.32 -4.28 -4.75
CA LYS A 124 -4.02 -5.73 -4.72
C LYS A 124 -3.64 -6.23 -3.32
N GLY A 125 -2.83 -5.47 -2.59
CA GLY A 125 -2.34 -5.83 -1.25
C GLY A 125 -3.40 -5.86 -0.16
N ARG A 126 -4.63 -5.39 -0.41
CA ARG A 126 -5.75 -5.52 0.53
C ARG A 126 -6.25 -6.95 0.67
N VAL A 127 -5.94 -7.83 -0.29
CA VAL A 127 -6.37 -9.22 -0.32
C VAL A 127 -5.48 -10.12 0.53
N LEU A 128 -4.17 -9.86 0.56
CA LEU A 128 -3.20 -10.67 1.30
C LEU A 128 -3.57 -10.97 2.77
N PRO A 129 -4.07 -10.03 3.60
CA PRO A 129 -4.42 -10.35 4.99
C PRO A 129 -5.63 -11.28 5.09
N LEU A 130 -6.59 -11.17 4.17
CA LEU A 130 -7.74 -12.08 4.13
C LEU A 130 -7.25 -13.51 3.89
N LEU A 131 -6.43 -13.72 2.87
CA LEU A 131 -5.89 -15.03 2.52
C LEU A 131 -4.95 -15.58 3.59
N ALA A 132 -4.06 -14.75 4.15
CA ALA A 132 -3.18 -15.15 5.24
C ALA A 132 -3.96 -15.64 6.46
N GLY A 133 -5.03 -14.93 6.83
CA GLY A 133 -5.84 -15.33 7.98
C GLY A 133 -6.68 -16.58 7.73
N ILE A 134 -6.98 -16.91 6.48
CA ILE A 134 -7.59 -18.21 6.14
C ILE A 134 -6.54 -19.32 6.27
N ILE A 135 -5.32 -19.09 5.77
CA ILE A 135 -4.22 -20.07 5.81
C ILE A 135 -3.76 -20.35 7.26
N ASP A 136 -3.67 -19.34 8.11
CA ASP A 136 -3.26 -19.50 9.51
C ASP A 136 -4.38 -20.01 10.43
N GLY A 137 -5.61 -20.11 9.91
CA GLY A 137 -6.79 -20.59 10.61
C GLY A 137 -7.50 -19.54 11.49
N SER A 138 -7.05 -18.29 11.49
CA SER A 138 -7.73 -17.17 12.19
C SER A 138 -9.11 -16.88 11.61
N TYR A 139 -9.29 -17.10 10.30
CA TYR A 139 -10.53 -16.87 9.58
C TYR A 139 -11.10 -18.16 8.99
N SER A 140 -11.94 -18.84 9.76
CA SER A 140 -12.63 -20.06 9.31
C SER A 140 -13.90 -19.78 8.50
N ASP A 141 -14.54 -18.63 8.74
CA ASP A 141 -15.77 -18.20 8.07
C ASP A 141 -15.95 -16.67 8.15
N PHE A 142 -17.00 -16.15 7.52
CA PHE A 142 -17.28 -14.71 7.57
C PHE A 142 -17.55 -14.19 9.00
N SER A 143 -18.13 -15.01 9.88
CA SER A 143 -18.39 -14.60 11.27
C SER A 143 -17.10 -14.39 12.07
N SER A 144 -16.07 -15.18 11.79
CA SER A 144 -14.74 -15.01 12.41
C SER A 144 -14.11 -13.66 12.06
N ILE A 145 -14.23 -13.18 10.81
CA ILE A 145 -13.81 -11.83 10.40
C ILE A 145 -14.60 -10.76 11.16
N ILE A 146 -15.92 -10.88 11.22
CA ILE A 146 -16.79 -9.91 11.89
C ILE A 146 -16.51 -9.86 13.40
N ASN A 147 -16.20 -10.99 14.01
CA ASN A 147 -15.81 -11.04 15.42
C ASN A 147 -14.46 -10.35 15.65
N ASP A 148 -13.45 -10.60 14.80
CA ASP A 148 -12.16 -9.91 14.84
C ASP A 148 -12.36 -8.39 14.73
N GLU A 149 -13.12 -7.93 13.72
CA GLU A 149 -13.47 -6.52 13.53
C GLU A 149 -14.17 -5.90 14.73
N ARG A 150 -15.14 -6.60 15.32
CA ARG A 150 -15.86 -6.11 16.50
C ARG A 150 -14.94 -5.98 17.70
N ILE A 151 -14.02 -6.93 17.90
CA ILE A 151 -13.04 -6.88 18.99
C ILE A 151 -12.14 -5.67 18.82
N VAL A 152 -11.65 -5.41 17.60
CA VAL A 152 -10.76 -4.27 17.34
C VAL A 152 -11.48 -2.93 17.17
N HIS A 153 -12.81 -2.93 16.96
CA HIS A 153 -13.60 -1.71 16.83
C HIS A 153 -13.61 -0.94 18.13
N GLY A 154 -12.78 0.10 18.22
CA GLY A 154 -12.55 0.69 19.53
C GLY A 154 -11.09 0.82 19.86
N LEU A 155 -10.34 -0.20 19.49
CA LEU A 155 -9.00 -0.43 19.94
C LEU A 155 -8.03 0.14 18.90
N MET A 156 -7.47 1.30 19.20
CA MET A 156 -6.26 1.77 18.52
C MET A 156 -5.16 1.87 19.56
N SER A 157 -4.45 0.76 19.78
CA SER A 157 -3.11 0.81 20.37
C SER A 157 -2.14 1.10 19.23
N SER A 158 -1.32 2.14 19.33
CA SER A 158 -0.20 2.36 18.40
C SER A 158 1.09 1.66 18.88
N ASN A 159 1.02 0.94 20.01
CA ASN A 159 2.14 0.25 20.61
C ASN A 159 2.26 -1.16 20.04
N SER A 160 3.26 -1.43 19.19
CA SER A 160 3.49 -2.74 18.58
C SER A 160 3.85 -3.87 19.57
N ARG A 161 4.15 -3.54 20.83
CA ARG A 161 4.43 -4.50 21.90
C ARG A 161 3.20 -4.87 22.75
N ASP A 162 2.03 -4.38 22.39
CA ASP A 162 0.79 -4.72 23.07
C ASP A 162 0.45 -6.21 22.86
N PRO A 163 0.24 -7.02 23.92
CA PRO A 163 -0.17 -8.42 23.79
C PRO A 163 -1.48 -8.60 23.01
N MET A 164 -2.31 -7.56 22.91
CA MET A 164 -3.50 -7.54 22.08
C MET A 164 -3.19 -7.96 20.62
N TRP A 165 -2.02 -7.60 20.08
CA TRP A 165 -1.61 -7.99 18.72
C TRP A 165 -1.41 -9.50 18.54
N ASP A 166 -1.29 -10.27 19.62
CA ASP A 166 -1.21 -11.74 19.52
C ASP A 166 -2.60 -12.39 19.35
N TYR A 167 -3.68 -11.60 19.52
CA TYR A 167 -5.08 -12.07 19.46
C TYR A 167 -5.88 -11.46 18.31
N ILE A 168 -5.25 -10.63 17.48
CA ILE A 168 -5.89 -9.95 16.33
C ILE A 168 -5.43 -10.63 15.05
N GLY A 169 -6.40 -10.95 14.19
CA GLY A 169 -6.12 -11.60 12.90
C GLY A 169 -5.40 -10.66 11.90
N PRO A 170 -4.89 -11.21 10.79
CA PRO A 170 -4.03 -10.46 9.87
C PRO A 170 -4.66 -9.20 9.26
N LEU A 171 -6.00 -9.08 9.20
CA LEU A 171 -6.69 -7.89 8.68
C LEU A 171 -6.44 -6.61 9.46
N HIS A 172 -6.15 -6.71 10.75
CA HIS A 172 -6.00 -5.55 11.64
C HIS A 172 -4.66 -5.52 12.35
N ASN A 173 -3.84 -6.56 12.17
CA ASN A 173 -2.62 -6.73 12.91
C ASN A 173 -1.44 -6.06 12.21
N ILE A 174 -0.85 -5.05 12.86
CA ILE A 174 0.34 -4.34 12.36
C ILE A 174 1.51 -5.30 12.08
N ARG A 175 1.63 -6.41 12.82
CA ARG A 175 2.67 -7.42 12.59
C ARG A 175 2.53 -8.13 11.24
N TRP A 176 1.33 -8.12 10.66
CA TRP A 176 1.04 -8.68 9.35
C TRP A 176 1.07 -7.65 8.22
N GLY A 177 1.34 -6.37 8.53
CA GLY A 177 1.39 -5.28 7.54
C GLY A 177 2.49 -5.41 6.48
N MET A 178 3.41 -6.37 6.62
CA MET A 178 4.45 -6.71 5.65
C MET A 178 4.21 -8.03 4.90
N TYR A 179 3.16 -8.78 5.25
CA TYR A 179 2.79 -10.10 4.67
C TYR A 179 4.00 -11.02 4.45
N PRO A 180 4.48 -11.74 5.47
CA PRO A 180 5.63 -12.62 5.27
C PRO A 180 5.31 -13.69 4.23
N LYS A 181 6.26 -14.01 3.35
CA LYS A 181 6.19 -15.21 2.52
C LYS A 181 5.86 -16.39 3.44
N LEU A 182 4.77 -17.08 3.13
CA LEU A 182 4.34 -18.25 3.90
C LEU A 182 5.20 -19.44 3.45
N ASP A 183 5.82 -20.12 4.42
CA ASP A 183 6.60 -21.35 4.20
C ASP A 183 5.69 -22.59 4.09
#